data_AF-A0A914LL18-F1
#
_entry.id   AF-A0A914LL18-F1
#
_cell.length_a   1.000
_cell.length_b   1.000
_cell.length_c   1.000
_cell.angle_alpha   90.00
_cell.angle_beta   90.00
_cell.angle_gamma   90.00
#
_symmetry.space_group_name_H-M   'P 1'
#
loop_
_entity.id
_entity.type
_entity.pdbx_description
1 polymer ?
#
loop_
_entity_poly.entity_id
_entity_poly.type
_entity_poly.pdbx_seq_one_letter_code
_entity_poly.pdbx_strand_id
1 'polypeptide(L)'
;MIIVQFWLEQLFNCAFERVEFINIMFNPEMINLLFDNDTTIVKQFHVKTAAIITDNSTFEKFLEFSLNRFAIYNSFNFLNLEEISDQQTNILFDIIINEGNKFPRVWFGFLLQRLHDLIIEYITKSKDDFSKMVPAIVLNVS
;
A
#
# COMPACT_ATOMS: atom_id res chain seq x y z
N MET A 1 -21.35 -4.55 16.48
CA MET A 1 -20.47 -3.84 15.54
C MET A 1 -20.03 -2.46 16.04
N ILE A 2 -20.91 -1.70 16.73
CA ILE A 2 -20.63 -0.36 17.30
C ILE A 2 -19.38 -0.34 18.20
N ILE A 3 -19.16 -1.37 19.04
CA ILE A 3 -17.99 -1.43 19.93
C ILE A 3 -16.67 -1.51 19.12
N VAL A 4 -16.63 -2.30 18.05
CA VAL A 4 -15.42 -2.43 17.21
C VAL A 4 -15.14 -1.12 16.50
N GLN A 5 -16.16 -0.48 15.93
CA GLN A 5 -16.03 0.85 15.32
C GLN A 5 -15.51 1.87 16.33
N PHE A 6 -16.09 1.94 17.54
CA PHE A 6 -15.62 2.84 18.58
C PHE A 6 -14.15 2.65 18.93
N TRP A 7 -13.68 1.41 19.06
CA TRP A 7 -12.26 1.13 19.31
C TRP A 7 -11.36 1.53 18.14
N LEU A 8 -11.76 1.23 16.90
CA LEU A 8 -11.02 1.64 15.70
C LEU A 8 -10.95 3.17 15.57
N GLU A 9 -12.01 3.88 15.96
CA GLU A 9 -12.03 5.34 16.00
C GLU A 9 -10.99 5.93 16.95
N GLN A 10 -10.77 5.29 18.11
CA GLN A 10 -9.70 5.70 19.01
C GLN A 10 -8.32 5.50 18.37
N LEU A 11 -8.13 4.42 17.60
CA LEU A 11 -6.87 4.13 16.93
C LEU A 11 -6.55 5.13 15.80
N PHE A 12 -7.55 5.71 15.14
CA PHE A 12 -7.33 6.73 14.10
C PHE A 12 -6.73 8.03 14.63
N ASN A 13 -6.87 8.31 15.94
CA ASN A 13 -6.23 9.46 16.58
C ASN A 13 -4.81 9.14 17.09
N CYS A 14 -4.33 7.92 16.87
CA CYS A 14 -3.01 7.47 17.28
C CYS A 14 -2.03 7.47 16.11
N ALA A 15 -0.76 7.72 16.41
CA ALA A 15 0.35 7.48 15.49
C ALA A 15 1.10 6.20 15.89
N PHE A 16 1.33 5.31 14.93
CA PHE A 16 2.03 4.05 15.14
C PHE A 16 3.40 4.08 14.48
N GLU A 17 4.42 3.61 15.20
CA GLU A 17 5.77 3.47 14.63
C GLU A 17 5.79 2.43 13.50
N ARG A 18 5.05 1.34 13.67
CA ARG A 18 5.00 0.24 12.70
C ARG A 18 3.66 -0.47 12.71
N VAL A 19 3.19 -0.85 11.53
CA VAL A 19 2.11 -1.83 11.35
C VAL A 19 2.57 -2.93 10.38
N GLU A 20 2.22 -4.17 10.69
CA GLU A 20 2.60 -5.33 9.91
C GLU A 20 1.39 -6.19 9.62
N PHE A 21 1.18 -6.51 8.35
CA PHE A 21 0.12 -7.38 7.90
C PHE A 21 0.74 -8.67 7.38
N ILE A 22 0.74 -9.72 8.22
CA ILE A 22 1.39 -10.99 7.92
C ILE A 22 0.35 -12.11 7.79
N ASN A 23 0.25 -12.69 6.58
CA ASN A 23 -0.65 -13.82 6.26
C ASN A 23 -2.11 -13.54 6.64
N ILE A 24 -2.58 -12.32 6.36
CA ILE A 24 -3.89 -11.87 6.82
C ILE A 24 -4.92 -12.15 5.75
N MET A 25 -5.98 -12.87 6.15
CA MET A 25 -7.17 -13.02 5.32
C MET A 25 -7.97 -11.72 5.34
N PHE A 26 -7.85 -10.95 4.27
CA PHE A 26 -8.59 -9.69 4.13
C PHE A 26 -10.05 -9.96 3.78
N ASN A 27 -10.97 -9.67 4.71
CA ASN A 27 -12.41 -9.77 4.48
C ASN A 27 -12.98 -8.39 4.10
N PRO A 28 -13.24 -8.13 2.80
CA PRO A 28 -13.73 -6.82 2.35
C PRO A 28 -15.13 -6.50 2.89
N GLU A 29 -16.00 -7.49 3.09
CA GLU A 29 -17.34 -7.26 3.65
C GLU A 29 -17.24 -6.71 5.08
N MET A 30 -16.30 -7.25 5.87
CA MET A 30 -16.06 -6.76 7.22
C MET A 30 -15.52 -5.32 7.21
N ILE A 31 -14.64 -5.00 6.27
CA ILE A 31 -14.07 -3.65 6.13
C ILE A 31 -15.16 -2.65 5.73
N ASN A 32 -15.99 -3.01 4.75
CA ASN A 32 -17.13 -2.20 4.34
C ASN A 32 -18.10 -1.99 5.51
N LEU A 33 -18.46 -3.05 6.23
CA LEU A 33 -19.29 -2.95 7.43
C LEU A 33 -18.68 -2.02 8.49
N LEU A 34 -17.36 -2.02 8.66
CA LEU A 34 -16.67 -1.18 9.61
C LEU A 34 -16.57 0.28 9.16
N PHE A 35 -16.49 0.56 7.87
CA PHE A 35 -16.08 1.87 7.34
C PHE A 35 -16.95 2.51 6.24
N ASP A 36 -17.99 1.84 5.72
CA ASP A 36 -18.86 2.38 4.64
C ASP A 36 -20.05 3.21 5.14
N ASN A 37 -20.32 3.21 6.45
CA ASN A 37 -21.57 3.80 6.96
C ASN A 37 -21.53 5.29 7.31
N ASP A 38 -20.42 6.03 7.28
CA ASP A 38 -20.49 7.47 7.63
C ASP A 38 -19.34 8.39 7.15
N THR A 39 -19.77 9.41 6.39
CA THR A 39 -19.47 10.86 6.44
C THR A 39 -18.04 11.42 6.43
N THR A 40 -17.74 12.08 5.29
CA THR A 40 -16.95 13.33 5.08
C THR A 40 -15.50 13.43 5.53
N ILE A 41 -15.03 12.62 6.48
CA ILE A 41 -13.64 12.61 6.95
C ILE A 41 -13.09 11.20 6.77
N VAL A 42 -12.15 11.05 5.83
CA VAL A 42 -11.42 9.79 5.65
C VAL A 42 -10.59 9.56 6.91
N LYS A 43 -11.09 8.69 7.80
CA LYS A 43 -10.31 8.25 8.97
C LYS A 43 -9.18 7.37 8.48
N GLN A 44 -7.95 7.73 8.82
CA GLN A 44 -6.73 7.04 8.41
C GLN A 44 -5.91 6.63 9.64
N PHE A 45 -5.23 5.50 9.55
CA PHE A 45 -4.18 5.15 10.50
C PHE A 45 -2.92 5.92 10.14
N HIS A 46 -2.41 6.67 11.11
CA HIS A 46 -1.16 7.38 10.98
C HIS A 46 -0.03 6.42 11.31
N VAL A 47 0.73 6.01 10.31
CA VAL A 47 1.77 4.99 10.48
C VAL A 47 3.08 5.49 9.90
N LYS A 48 4.17 5.32 10.63
CA LYS A 48 5.49 5.66 10.09
C LYS A 48 5.91 4.61 9.06
N THR A 49 5.86 3.34 9.44
CA THR A 49 6.20 2.23 8.54
C THR A 49 5.05 1.23 8.46
N ALA A 50 4.64 0.89 7.24
CA ALA A 50 3.70 -0.19 6.98
C ALA A 50 4.44 -1.33 6.25
N ALA A 51 4.16 -2.57 6.63
CA ALA A 51 4.72 -3.74 5.96
C ALA A 51 3.63 -4.75 5.64
N ILE A 52 3.74 -5.38 4.48
CA ILE A 52 2.80 -6.38 3.99
C ILE A 52 3.53 -7.67 3.60
N ILE A 53 3.00 -8.78 4.09
CA ILE A 53 3.21 -10.15 3.63
C ILE A 53 1.80 -10.70 3.37
N THR A 54 1.38 -10.69 2.12
CA THR A 54 0.05 -11.15 1.72
C THR A 54 0.16 -12.28 0.71
N ASP A 55 -0.84 -13.17 0.71
CA ASP A 55 -1.04 -14.06 -0.41
C ASP A 55 -1.60 -13.29 -1.63
N ASN A 56 -1.49 -13.92 -2.80
CA ASN A 56 -1.96 -13.36 -4.06
C ASN A 56 -3.47 -13.09 -4.09
N SER A 57 -4.28 -13.82 -3.31
CA SER A 57 -5.74 -13.79 -3.43
C SER A 57 -6.37 -12.54 -2.83
N THR A 58 -5.68 -11.90 -1.87
CA THR A 58 -6.17 -10.72 -1.14
C THR A 58 -5.38 -9.45 -1.43
N PHE A 59 -4.32 -9.56 -2.24
CA PHE A 59 -3.39 -8.48 -2.56
C PHE A 59 -4.08 -7.18 -3.00
N GLU A 60 -4.96 -7.24 -4.00
CA GLU A 60 -5.61 -6.04 -4.57
C GLU A 60 -6.48 -5.33 -3.54
N LYS A 61 -7.29 -6.09 -2.78
CA LYS A 61 -8.17 -5.55 -1.74
C LYS A 61 -7.40 -4.91 -0.60
N PHE A 62 -6.30 -5.54 -0.19
CA PHE A 62 -5.44 -4.99 0.84
C PHE A 62 -4.76 -3.69 0.38
N LEU A 63 -4.33 -3.65 -0.88
CA LEU A 63 -3.69 -2.49 -1.47
C LEU A 63 -4.65 -1.31 -1.56
N GLU A 64 -5.89 -1.56 -2.01
CA GLU A 64 -6.98 -0.59 -1.99
C GLU A 64 -7.23 -0.06 -0.56
N PHE A 65 -7.32 -0.96 0.42
CA PHE A 65 -7.47 -0.56 1.81
C PHE A 65 -6.33 0.31 2.30
N SER A 66 -5.08 -0.07 2.00
CA SER A 66 -3.88 0.67 2.41
C SER A 66 -3.87 2.08 1.80
N LEU A 67 -4.19 2.20 0.52
CA LEU A 67 -4.27 3.47 -0.21
C LEU A 67 -5.31 4.43 0.37
N ASN A 68 -6.40 3.88 0.91
CA ASN A 68 -7.52 4.66 1.41
C ASN A 68 -7.42 4.93 2.92
N ARG A 69 -6.81 4.03 3.68
CA ARG A 69 -6.89 4.02 5.15
C ARG A 69 -5.55 4.23 5.84
N PHE A 70 -4.41 4.30 5.15
CA PHE A 70 -3.13 4.62 5.78
C PHE A 70 -2.61 5.99 5.34
N ALA A 71 -2.14 6.77 6.31
CA ALA A 71 -1.26 7.90 6.11
C ALA A 71 0.16 7.44 6.48
N ILE A 72 0.99 7.17 5.47
CA ILE A 72 2.34 6.59 5.65
C ILE A 72 3.38 7.70 5.61
N TYR A 73 4.19 7.81 6.67
CA TYR A 73 5.13 8.93 6.82
C TYR A 73 6.60 8.59 6.53
N ASN A 74 6.96 7.31 6.42
CA ASN A 74 8.33 6.91 6.14
C ASN A 74 8.40 5.89 5.01
N SER A 75 7.87 4.68 5.18
CA SER A 75 7.97 3.66 4.15
C SER A 75 6.83 2.67 4.12
N PHE A 76 6.52 2.20 2.91
CA PHE A 76 5.65 1.06 2.66
C PHE A 76 6.46 -0.11 2.11
N ASN A 77 6.46 -1.22 2.84
CA ASN A 77 7.37 -2.33 2.60
C ASN A 77 6.59 -3.56 2.14
N PHE A 78 6.82 -3.99 0.91
CA PHE A 78 6.33 -5.26 0.39
C PHE A 78 7.37 -6.34 0.68
N LEU A 79 7.11 -7.17 1.69
CA LEU A 79 8.10 -8.11 2.23
C LEU A 79 8.13 -9.45 1.47
N ASN A 80 7.02 -9.88 0.87
CA ASN A 80 6.97 -11.10 0.06
C ASN A 80 6.01 -10.91 -1.12
N LEU A 81 6.55 -10.92 -2.34
CA LEU A 81 5.79 -10.80 -3.59
C LEU A 81 6.22 -11.87 -4.61
N GLU A 82 6.82 -12.98 -4.17
CA GLU A 82 7.52 -13.94 -5.05
C GLU A 82 6.64 -14.58 -6.15
N GLU A 83 5.33 -14.39 -6.13
CA GLU A 83 4.40 -14.99 -7.10
C GLU A 83 3.29 -14.06 -7.59
N ILE A 84 3.45 -12.73 -7.55
CA ILE A 84 2.38 -11.85 -8.03
C ILE A 84 2.17 -11.96 -9.54
N SER A 85 0.92 -11.83 -9.98
CA SER A 85 0.57 -11.89 -11.41
C SER A 85 1.04 -10.65 -12.18
N ASP A 86 1.04 -10.73 -13.51
CA ASP A 86 1.29 -9.56 -14.39
C ASP A 86 0.31 -8.42 -14.12
N GLN A 87 -0.96 -8.76 -13.84
CA GLN A 87 -1.97 -7.77 -13.47
C GLN A 87 -1.60 -7.06 -12.17
N GLN A 88 -1.20 -7.80 -11.15
CA GLN A 88 -0.79 -7.23 -9.85
C GLN A 88 0.49 -6.40 -9.98
N THR A 89 1.40 -6.82 -10.85
CA THR A 89 2.61 -6.06 -11.20
C THR A 89 2.26 -4.73 -11.84
N ASN A 90 1.29 -4.70 -12.76
CA ASN A 90 0.81 -3.46 -13.38
C ASN A 90 0.13 -2.53 -12.35
N ILE A 91 -0.66 -3.08 -11.41
CA ILE A 91 -1.28 -2.30 -10.34
C ILE A 91 -0.21 -1.65 -9.45
N LEU A 92 0.83 -2.40 -9.06
CA LEU A 92 1.96 -1.85 -8.30
C LEU A 92 2.68 -0.75 -9.08
N PHE A 93 2.93 -0.99 -10.37
CA PHE A 93 3.54 0.00 -11.24
C PHE A 93 2.71 1.30 -11.29
N ASP A 94 1.40 1.19 -11.50
CA ASP A 94 0.48 2.34 -11.56
C ASP A 94 0.51 3.15 -10.25
N ILE A 95 0.55 2.47 -9.10
CA ILE A 95 0.66 3.12 -7.79
C ILE A 95 1.99 3.85 -7.66
N ILE A 96 3.08 3.22 -8.08
CA ILE A 96 4.41 3.82 -8.02
C ILE A 96 4.47 5.11 -8.82
N ILE A 97 3.86 5.16 -10.02
CA ILE A 97 3.98 6.32 -10.91
C ILE A 97 2.90 7.39 -10.69
N ASN A 98 1.71 7.03 -10.19
CA ASN A 98 0.57 7.96 -10.08
C ASN A 98 0.19 8.33 -8.64
N GLU A 99 0.49 7.46 -7.67
CA GLU A 99 0.06 7.61 -6.27
C GLU A 99 1.24 7.85 -5.32
N GLY A 100 2.41 8.20 -5.86
CA GLY A 100 3.65 8.39 -5.10
C GLY A 100 3.58 9.43 -3.99
N ASN A 101 2.68 10.40 -4.12
CA ASN A 101 2.41 11.41 -3.08
C ASN A 101 1.94 10.80 -1.75
N LYS A 102 1.38 9.58 -1.79
CA LYS A 102 0.93 8.84 -0.59
C LYS A 102 2.04 8.09 0.11
N PHE A 103 3.18 7.88 -0.56
CA PHE A 103 4.25 7.01 -0.08
C PHE A 103 5.60 7.72 -0.20
N PRO A 104 6.20 8.18 0.91
CA PRO A 104 7.53 8.79 0.88
C PRO A 104 8.63 7.83 0.41
N ARG A 105 8.43 6.52 0.64
CA ARG A 105 9.31 5.45 0.18
C ARG A 105 8.53 4.17 0.00
N VAL A 106 8.87 3.41 -1.06
CA VAL A 106 8.42 2.03 -1.23
C VAL A 106 9.62 1.11 -1.24
N TRP A 107 9.55 0.02 -0.48
CA TRP A 107 10.58 -1.00 -0.39
C TRP A 107 10.01 -2.35 -0.83
N PHE A 108 10.76 -3.06 -1.67
CA PHE A 108 10.44 -4.41 -2.12
C PHE A 108 11.51 -5.37 -1.62
N GLY A 109 11.08 -6.38 -0.84
CA GLY A 109 11.98 -7.35 -0.23
C GLY A 109 12.60 -8.34 -1.20
N PHE A 110 11.95 -8.52 -2.35
CA PHE A 110 12.40 -9.36 -3.45
C PHE A 110 12.26 -8.59 -4.77
N LEU A 111 13.18 -8.83 -5.69
CA LEU A 111 13.16 -8.18 -7.00
C LEU A 111 12.04 -8.75 -7.85
N LEU A 112 11.07 -7.90 -8.17
CA LEU A 112 10.13 -8.16 -9.26
C LEU A 112 10.75 -7.64 -10.55
N GLN A 113 11.49 -8.50 -11.27
CA GLN A 113 12.20 -8.09 -12.50
C GLN A 113 11.28 -7.34 -13.47
N ARG A 114 10.04 -7.82 -13.64
CA ARG A 114 9.06 -7.16 -14.48
C ARG A 114 8.71 -5.74 -14.01
N LEU A 115 8.52 -5.53 -12.71
CA LEU A 115 8.24 -4.21 -12.13
C LEU A 115 9.43 -3.27 -12.33
N HIS A 116 10.65 -3.77 -12.10
CA HIS A 116 11.88 -3.05 -12.36
C HIS A 116 11.94 -2.59 -13.82
N ASP A 117 11.71 -3.50 -14.77
CA ASP A 117 11.76 -3.20 -16.21
C ASP A 117 10.72 -2.14 -16.61
N LEU A 118 9.50 -2.22 -16.06
CA LEU A 118 8.45 -1.21 -16.27
C LEU A 118 8.86 0.16 -15.74
N ILE A 119 9.45 0.22 -14.54
CA ILE A 119 9.93 1.48 -13.94
C ILE A 119 11.03 2.10 -14.81
N ILE A 120 12.02 1.30 -15.24
CA ILE A 120 13.11 1.79 -16.10
C ILE A 120 12.57 2.26 -17.46
N GLU A 121 11.66 1.50 -18.06
CA GLU A 121 11.02 1.88 -19.32
C GLU A 121 10.29 3.22 -19.20
N TYR A 122 9.50 3.40 -18.13
CA TYR A 122 8.78 4.64 -17.88
C TYR A 122 9.71 5.83 -17.66
N ILE A 123 10.73 5.69 -16.81
CA ILE A 123 11.72 6.76 -16.59
C ILE A 123 12.43 7.14 -17.89
N THR A 124 12.74 6.16 -18.74
CA THR A 124 13.52 6.39 -19.97
C THR A 124 12.68 7.00 -21.09
N LYS A 125 11.38 6.66 -21.18
CA LYS A 125 10.51 7.04 -22.29
C LYS A 125 9.54 8.17 -21.98
N SER A 126 9.20 8.37 -20.69
CA SER A 126 8.21 9.37 -20.30
C SER A 126 8.73 10.78 -20.52
N LYS A 127 7.80 11.68 -20.86
CA LYS A 127 8.05 13.13 -20.90
C LYS A 127 7.46 13.84 -19.66
N ASP A 128 6.93 13.07 -18.72
CA ASP A 128 6.34 13.58 -17.48
C ASP A 128 7.43 14.12 -16.55
N ASP A 129 7.04 14.99 -15.62
CA ASP A 129 7.93 15.59 -14.62
C ASP A 129 8.19 14.69 -13.41
N PHE A 130 7.66 13.47 -13.42
CA PHE A 130 7.72 12.47 -12.34
C PHE A 130 7.19 12.97 -10.98
N SER A 131 6.44 14.08 -10.95
CA SER A 131 5.97 14.71 -9.70
C SER A 131 4.99 13.83 -8.89
N LYS A 132 4.32 12.89 -9.56
CA LYS A 132 3.40 11.92 -8.94
C LYS A 132 4.06 10.59 -8.58
N MET A 133 5.31 10.40 -8.97
CA MET A 133 6.02 9.15 -8.77
C MET A 133 6.54 9.05 -7.34
N VAL A 134 6.63 7.83 -6.80
CA VAL A 134 7.24 7.57 -5.50
C VAL A 134 8.68 8.08 -5.52
N PRO A 135 9.08 8.98 -4.61
CA PRO A 135 10.38 9.64 -4.67
C PRO A 135 11.55 8.72 -4.30
N ALA A 136 11.29 7.65 -3.53
CA ALA A 136 12.31 6.67 -3.14
C ALA A 136 11.79 5.25 -3.31
N ILE A 137 12.31 4.55 -4.32
CA ILE A 137 11.98 3.14 -4.60
C ILE A 137 13.23 2.31 -4.30
N VAL A 138 13.10 1.31 -3.43
CA VAL A 138 14.17 0.39 -3.09
C VAL A 138 13.78 -1.01 -3.55
N LEU A 139 14.54 -1.54 -4.49
CA LEU A 139 14.38 -2.88 -5.03
C LEU A 139 15.54 -3.74 -4.52
N ASN A 140 15.25 -4.72 -3.67
CA ASN A 140 16.28 -5.62 -3.18
C ASN A 140 16.56 -6.71 -4.22
N VAL A 141 17.80 -6.78 -4.70
CA VAL A 141 18.26 -7.82 -5.62
C VAL A 141 18.89 -8.93 -4.76
N SER A 142 18.11 -9.97 -4.49
CA SER A 142 18.59 -11.20 -3.82
C SER A 142 19.23 -12.15 -4.83
#